data_AF-A0A934J1F8-F1
#
_entry.id   AF-A0A934J1F8-F1
#
_cell.length_a   1.000
_cell.length_b   1.000
_cell.length_c   1.000
_cell.angle_alpha   90.00
_cell.angle_beta   90.00
_cell.angle_gamma   90.00
#
_symmetry.space_group_name_H-M   'P 1'
#
loop_
_entity.id
_entity.type
_entity.pdbx_description
1 polymer ?
#
loop_
_entity_poly.entity_id
_entity_poly.type
_entity_poly.pdbx_seq_one_letter_code
_entity_poly.pdbx_strand_id
1 'polypeptide(L)'
;MRPLILGSSLRAIDAVVALAGRYGDFVGGDNDLSFRLQSSTKPRLVMVSRKGTVPDADFFYPIPEEPLMIFTRAKLEKLREEGRAGLLARSFALFKQQLAADDPDFLKAMALSRFTPEGFSEAYLEMRKSRQGFSAIAENLRQSQADYRDRRVVMWRYTMMRAHEVFATIVPFLDDQDLARFRQHLAPVFADAYGCVPHLSLSRLLALHRAGCLDIVALEDAGTIRYRAGSFILEADGLSATFGTLIDARGQKSATISELGFETLDQALATDDVYRRASGQSEDDQFRLRLVGQPEADVFCISIPVMMERYPFAQGLVACSEAAETVAAAI
;
A
#
# COMPACT_ATOMS: atom_id res chain seq x y z
N MET A 1 -9.39 -22.62 -18.24
CA MET A 1 -10.12 -21.64 -17.39
C MET A 1 -9.59 -20.25 -17.73
N ARG A 2 -10.44 -19.21 -17.78
CA ARG A 2 -10.02 -17.82 -17.98
C ARG A 2 -10.27 -17.05 -16.67
N PRO A 3 -9.26 -16.92 -15.81
CA PRO A 3 -9.38 -16.18 -14.56
C PRO A 3 -9.15 -14.68 -14.79
N LEU A 4 -9.99 -13.87 -14.14
CA LEU A 4 -9.78 -12.44 -13.95
C LEU A 4 -9.23 -12.23 -12.55
N ILE A 5 -8.10 -11.54 -12.43
CA ILE A 5 -7.45 -11.25 -11.15
C ILE A 5 -7.66 -9.77 -10.85
N LEU A 6 -8.45 -9.47 -9.82
CA LEU A 6 -8.73 -8.10 -9.39
C LEU A 6 -7.65 -7.63 -8.41
N GLY A 7 -6.84 -6.68 -8.85
CA GLY A 7 -5.69 -6.14 -8.13
C GLY A 7 -4.40 -6.23 -8.95
N SER A 8 -3.39 -5.46 -8.52
CA SER A 8 -2.04 -5.48 -9.09
C SER A 8 -0.94 -5.57 -8.03
N SER A 9 -1.29 -5.88 -6.79
CA SER A 9 -0.36 -6.06 -5.66
C SER A 9 0.46 -7.35 -5.80
N LEU A 10 1.46 -7.54 -4.92
CA LEU A 10 2.22 -8.78 -4.83
C LEU A 10 1.32 -10.03 -4.72
N ARG A 11 0.21 -9.95 -3.96
CA ARG A 11 -0.76 -11.06 -3.86
C ARG A 11 -1.43 -11.39 -5.20
N ALA A 12 -1.73 -10.37 -6.01
CA ALA A 12 -2.28 -10.57 -7.35
C ALA A 12 -1.26 -11.23 -8.28
N ILE A 13 0.01 -10.83 -8.15
CA ILE A 13 1.14 -11.42 -8.90
C ILE A 13 1.33 -12.89 -8.51
N ASP A 14 1.32 -13.20 -7.22
CA ASP A 14 1.44 -14.57 -6.71
C ASP A 14 0.30 -15.46 -7.22
N ALA A 15 -0.94 -14.94 -7.24
CA ALA A 15 -2.08 -15.65 -7.81
C ALA A 15 -1.88 -15.95 -9.31
N VAL A 16 -1.37 -14.99 -10.08
CA VAL A 16 -1.06 -15.16 -11.50
C VAL A 16 0.04 -16.20 -11.71
N VAL A 17 1.13 -16.13 -10.94
CA VAL A 17 2.25 -17.08 -11.03
C VAL A 17 1.81 -18.49 -10.66
N ALA A 18 1.03 -18.65 -9.58
CA ALA A 18 0.50 -19.94 -9.16
C ALA A 18 -0.44 -20.55 -10.21
N LEU A 19 -1.31 -19.74 -10.81
CA LEU A 19 -2.18 -20.20 -11.90
C LEU A 19 -1.38 -20.58 -13.15
N ALA A 20 -0.36 -19.80 -13.50
CA ALA A 20 0.49 -20.07 -14.66
C ALA A 20 1.25 -21.40 -14.53
N GLY A 21 1.68 -21.77 -13.32
CA GLY A 21 2.35 -23.05 -13.03
C GLY A 21 1.52 -24.30 -13.40
N ARG A 22 0.20 -24.17 -13.61
CA ARG A 22 -0.65 -25.27 -14.12
C ARG A 22 -0.50 -25.50 -15.62
N TYR A 23 0.09 -24.55 -16.35
CA TYR A 23 0.16 -24.54 -17.81
C TYR A 23 1.57 -24.71 -18.36
N GLY A 24 2.60 -24.56 -17.52
CA GLY A 24 3.99 -24.64 -17.91
C GLY A 24 4.92 -24.17 -16.82
N ASP A 25 6.20 -24.05 -17.16
CA ASP A 25 7.28 -23.77 -16.22
C ASP A 25 8.02 -22.48 -16.56
N PHE A 26 8.56 -21.82 -15.53
CA PHE A 26 9.53 -20.75 -15.70
C PHE A 26 10.93 -21.35 -15.87
N VAL A 27 11.64 -20.96 -16.93
CA VAL A 27 12.95 -21.48 -17.28
C VAL A 27 13.93 -20.33 -17.55
N GLY A 28 15.12 -20.43 -16.99
CA GLY A 28 16.15 -19.38 -17.03
C GLY A 28 16.48 -18.86 -15.63
N GLY A 29 17.42 -17.92 -15.56
CA GLY A 29 17.67 -17.11 -14.37
C GLY A 29 16.83 -15.83 -14.37
N ASP A 30 16.98 -15.01 -13.34
CA ASP A 30 16.14 -13.82 -13.14
C ASP A 30 16.20 -12.83 -14.31
N ASN A 31 17.34 -12.70 -14.98
CA ASN A 31 17.55 -11.74 -16.07
C ASN A 31 17.09 -12.24 -17.45
N ASP A 32 16.94 -13.54 -17.64
CA ASP A 32 16.56 -14.17 -18.92
C ASP A 32 15.33 -15.09 -18.78
N LEU A 33 14.56 -14.90 -17.71
CA LEU A 33 13.43 -15.75 -17.36
C LEU A 33 12.41 -15.80 -18.50
N SER A 34 12.08 -17.02 -18.92
CA SER A 34 11.08 -17.32 -19.94
C SER A 34 9.99 -18.23 -19.37
N PHE A 35 8.78 -18.14 -19.91
CA PHE A 35 7.69 -19.05 -19.56
C PHE A 35 7.51 -20.06 -20.70
N ARG A 36 7.79 -21.33 -20.41
CA ARG A 36 7.63 -22.44 -21.36
C ARG A 36 6.26 -23.07 -21.16
N LEU A 37 5.34 -22.78 -22.08
CA LEU A 37 4.04 -23.43 -22.12
C LEU A 37 4.21 -24.94 -22.41
N GLN A 38 3.64 -25.78 -21.55
CA GLN A 38 3.59 -27.24 -21.73
C GLN A 38 2.18 -27.73 -22.02
N SER A 39 1.16 -26.93 -21.68
CA SER A 39 -0.22 -27.23 -22.01
C SER A 39 -0.50 -27.02 -23.49
N SER A 40 -1.38 -27.86 -24.06
CA SER A 40 -1.95 -27.65 -25.39
C SER A 40 -2.81 -26.38 -25.47
N THR A 41 -3.27 -25.87 -24.32
CA THR A 41 -4.08 -24.65 -24.24
C THR A 41 -3.30 -23.52 -23.59
N LYS A 42 -3.13 -22.44 -24.33
CA LYS A 42 -2.52 -21.21 -23.82
C LYS A 42 -3.44 -20.53 -22.80
N PRO A 43 -2.99 -20.25 -21.57
CA PRO A 43 -3.79 -19.50 -20.61
C PRO A 43 -3.95 -18.04 -21.06
N ARG A 44 -5.10 -17.45 -20.73
CA ARG A 44 -5.33 -16.00 -20.85
C ARG A 44 -5.64 -15.46 -19.47
N LEU A 45 -4.61 -15.03 -18.77
CA LEU A 45 -4.67 -14.41 -17.45
C LEU A 45 -4.82 -12.91 -17.65
N VAL A 46 -5.75 -12.29 -16.92
CA VAL A 46 -5.91 -10.83 -16.96
C VAL A 46 -5.87 -10.30 -15.54
N MET A 47 -4.90 -9.43 -15.27
CA MET A 47 -4.87 -8.61 -14.06
C MET A 47 -5.60 -7.31 -14.34
N VAL A 48 -6.41 -6.86 -13.38
CA VAL A 48 -7.17 -5.63 -13.51
C VAL A 48 -6.99 -4.76 -12.28
N SER A 49 -6.58 -3.51 -12.46
CA SER A 49 -6.43 -2.53 -11.38
C SER A 49 -7.03 -1.18 -11.78
N ARG A 50 -7.25 -0.29 -10.81
CA ARG A 50 -7.84 1.03 -11.09
C ARG A 50 -7.01 1.81 -12.12
N LYS A 51 -5.69 1.76 -12.01
CA LYS A 51 -4.76 2.58 -12.82
C LYS A 51 -3.99 1.79 -13.87
N GLY A 52 -4.15 0.47 -13.94
CA GLY A 52 -3.33 -0.39 -14.80
C GLY A 52 -1.84 -0.46 -14.41
N THR A 53 -1.46 0.15 -13.28
CA THR A 53 -0.09 0.11 -12.76
C THR A 53 0.10 -1.10 -11.84
N VAL A 54 1.30 -1.67 -11.87
CA VAL A 54 1.83 -2.52 -10.80
C VAL A 54 2.72 -1.67 -9.90
N PRO A 55 2.93 -2.06 -8.63
CA PRO A 55 3.96 -1.43 -7.82
C PRO A 55 5.33 -1.60 -8.46
N ASP A 56 6.19 -0.60 -8.24
CA ASP A 56 7.57 -0.63 -8.71
C ASP A 56 8.36 -1.79 -8.09
N ALA A 57 9.43 -2.19 -8.77
CA ALA A 57 10.44 -3.10 -8.27
C ALA A 57 10.93 -2.66 -6.90
N ASP A 58 11.16 -3.64 -6.03
CA ASP A 58 11.97 -3.49 -4.82
C ASP A 58 13.29 -2.81 -5.19
N PHE A 59 13.80 -1.93 -4.34
CA PHE A 59 14.91 -1.04 -4.66
C PHE A 59 16.01 -1.12 -3.61
N PHE A 60 17.23 -0.79 -4.02
CA PHE A 60 18.36 -0.82 -3.11
C PHE A 60 18.30 0.32 -2.09
N TYR A 61 18.49 -0.03 -0.82
CA TYR A 61 18.68 0.90 0.29
C TYR A 61 19.59 0.27 1.36
N PRO A 62 20.26 1.08 2.21
CA PRO A 62 21.11 0.55 3.28
C PRO A 62 20.27 -0.14 4.37
N ILE A 63 20.80 -1.25 4.88
CA ILE A 63 20.27 -2.00 6.04
C ILE A 63 21.40 -2.09 7.08
N PRO A 64 21.21 -1.66 8.34
CA PRO A 64 19.98 -1.11 8.90
C PRO A 64 19.60 0.25 8.28
N GLU A 65 18.32 0.61 8.35
CA GLU A 65 17.83 1.86 7.79
C GLU A 65 18.33 3.08 8.57
N GLU A 66 18.77 4.09 7.85
CA GLU A 66 19.14 5.38 8.39
C GLU A 66 17.88 6.21 8.73
N PRO A 67 17.92 7.00 9.82
CA PRO A 67 16.82 7.87 10.20
C PRO A 67 16.74 9.10 9.27
N LEU A 68 15.53 9.64 9.12
CA LEU A 68 15.34 10.94 8.51
C LEU A 68 15.88 12.04 9.44
N MET A 69 16.64 13.00 8.92
CA MET A 69 17.32 14.01 9.74
C MET A 69 16.45 15.22 10.08
N ILE A 70 15.47 15.53 9.23
CA ILE A 70 14.57 16.68 9.34
C ILE A 70 13.17 16.23 9.74
N PHE A 71 12.63 15.18 9.15
CA PHE A 71 11.30 14.64 9.45
C PHE A 71 11.41 13.44 10.42
N THR A 72 11.64 13.74 11.70
CA THR A 72 11.87 12.73 12.76
C THR A 72 10.63 12.48 13.62
N ARG A 73 10.55 11.30 14.24
CA ARG A 73 9.54 10.99 15.28
C ARG A 73 9.53 12.04 16.40
N ALA A 74 10.70 12.42 16.91
CA ALA A 74 10.83 13.42 17.98
C ALA A 74 10.31 14.82 17.59
N LYS A 75 10.45 15.23 16.32
CA LYS A 75 9.87 16.51 15.86
C LYS A 75 8.36 16.43 15.71
N LEU A 76 7.83 15.29 15.23
CA LEU A 76 6.39 15.08 15.17
C LEU A 76 5.75 15.01 16.55
N GLU A 77 6.44 14.44 17.53
CA GLU A 77 6.02 14.46 18.94
C GLU A 77 5.87 15.88 19.46
N LYS A 78 6.86 16.76 19.22
CA LYS A 78 6.75 18.19 19.58
C LYS A 78 5.57 18.86 18.88
N LEU A 79 5.35 18.60 17.59
CA LEU A 79 4.19 19.14 16.88
C LEU A 79 2.86 18.65 17.47
N ARG A 80 2.80 17.43 18.01
CA ARG A 80 1.64 16.87 18.71
C ARG A 80 1.40 17.57 20.04
N GLU A 81 2.45 17.90 20.79
CA GLU A 81 2.37 18.65 22.05
C GLU A 81 1.82 20.07 21.86
N GLU A 82 2.12 20.70 20.71
CA GLU A 82 1.55 22.01 20.32
C GLU A 82 0.04 21.97 20.02
N GLY A 83 -0.55 20.77 19.88
CA GLY A 83 -1.99 20.55 19.73
C GLY A 83 -2.41 19.99 18.37
N ARG A 84 -3.60 19.38 18.32
CA ARG A 84 -4.11 18.64 17.14
C ARG A 84 -4.44 19.50 15.91
N ALA A 85 -4.85 20.75 16.13
CA ALA A 85 -5.37 21.58 15.04
C ALA A 85 -4.26 21.85 14.00
N GLY A 86 -4.49 21.40 12.76
CA GLY A 86 -3.52 21.55 11.66
C GLY A 86 -2.24 20.72 11.83
N LEU A 87 -2.27 19.66 12.65
CA LEU A 87 -1.13 18.78 12.89
C LEU A 87 -0.62 18.17 11.57
N LEU A 88 -1.51 17.77 10.66
CA LEU A 88 -1.10 17.23 9.36
C LEU A 88 -0.35 18.28 8.54
N ALA A 89 -0.84 19.52 8.50
CA ALA A 89 -0.20 20.58 7.71
C ALA A 89 1.19 20.94 8.24
N ARG A 90 1.36 21.05 9.58
CA ARG A 90 2.68 21.29 10.19
C ARG A 90 3.65 20.13 9.92
N SER A 91 3.16 18.89 10.03
CA SER A 91 3.93 17.68 9.75
C SER A 91 4.36 17.63 8.28
N PHE A 92 3.46 17.96 7.36
CA PHE A 92 3.72 17.97 5.93
C PHE A 92 4.75 19.05 5.52
N ALA A 93 4.79 20.17 6.25
CA ALA A 93 5.83 21.19 6.06
C ALA A 93 7.24 20.67 6.44
N LEU A 94 7.37 19.86 7.49
CA LEU A 94 8.63 19.19 7.83
C LEU A 94 9.00 18.11 6.79
N PHE A 95 8.01 17.34 6.32
CA PHE A 95 8.22 16.36 5.26
C PHE A 95 8.74 17.01 3.97
N LYS A 96 8.19 18.19 3.59
CA LYS A 96 8.71 18.99 2.48
C LYS A 96 10.20 19.31 2.65
N GLN A 97 10.58 19.77 3.84
CA GLN A 97 11.97 20.14 4.13
C GLN A 97 12.90 18.93 4.03
N GLN A 98 12.46 17.77 4.53
CA GLN A 98 13.19 16.51 4.37
C GLN A 98 13.38 16.16 2.89
N LEU A 99 12.29 16.13 2.11
CA LEU A 99 12.37 15.76 0.71
C LEU A 99 13.24 16.72 -0.12
N ALA A 100 13.18 18.01 0.19
CA ALA A 100 14.04 19.02 -0.44
C ALA A 100 15.52 18.84 -0.10
N ALA A 101 15.83 18.33 1.09
CA ALA A 101 17.20 18.05 1.51
C ALA A 101 17.74 16.75 0.89
N ASP A 102 16.90 15.71 0.81
CA ASP A 102 17.30 14.39 0.30
C ASP A 102 17.35 14.32 -1.23
N ASP A 103 16.38 14.91 -1.91
CA ASP A 103 16.22 14.79 -3.37
C ASP A 103 15.56 16.05 -3.97
N PRO A 104 16.31 17.18 -4.07
CA PRO A 104 15.78 18.43 -4.60
C PRO A 104 15.37 18.33 -6.07
N ASP A 105 16.02 17.45 -6.85
CA ASP A 105 15.70 17.24 -8.26
C ASP A 105 14.36 16.53 -8.43
N PHE A 106 14.07 15.51 -7.61
CA PHE A 106 12.74 14.90 -7.57
C PHE A 106 11.67 15.93 -7.21
N LEU A 107 11.88 16.72 -6.15
CA LEU A 107 10.92 17.74 -5.74
C LEU A 107 10.67 18.78 -6.84
N LYS A 108 11.73 19.20 -7.55
CA LYS A 108 11.62 20.11 -8.70
C LYS A 108 10.86 19.47 -9.86
N ALA A 109 11.12 18.19 -10.14
CA ALA A 109 10.46 17.43 -11.22
C ALA A 109 8.95 17.28 -10.99
N MET A 110 8.48 17.24 -9.73
CA MET A 110 7.05 17.21 -9.43
C MET A 110 6.31 18.52 -9.79
N ALA A 111 7.03 19.62 -10.02
CA ALA A 111 6.49 20.91 -10.48
C ALA A 111 5.27 21.43 -9.69
N LEU A 112 5.27 21.23 -8.37
CA LEU A 112 4.15 21.56 -7.49
C LEU A 112 3.98 23.08 -7.32
N SER A 113 2.79 23.60 -7.63
CA SER A 113 2.43 25.01 -7.36
C SER A 113 2.35 25.31 -5.86
N ARG A 114 1.80 24.36 -5.09
CA ARG A 114 1.77 24.37 -3.62
C ARG A 114 2.08 22.97 -3.11
N PHE A 115 2.95 22.89 -2.12
CA PHE A 115 3.30 21.63 -1.48
C PHE A 115 2.29 21.31 -0.38
N THR A 116 1.10 20.83 -0.79
CA THR A 116 0.06 20.32 0.12
C THR A 116 -0.11 18.81 -0.07
N PRO A 117 -0.73 18.09 0.90
CA PRO A 117 -1.01 16.66 0.75
C PRO A 117 -1.72 16.32 -0.57
N GLU A 118 -2.68 17.15 -0.97
CA GLU A 118 -3.48 16.99 -2.18
C GLU A 118 -2.63 17.15 -3.44
N GLY A 119 -1.90 18.26 -3.57
CA GLY A 119 -1.08 18.54 -4.74
C GLY A 119 0.07 17.54 -4.88
N PHE A 120 0.71 17.17 -3.78
CA PHE A 120 1.75 16.15 -3.78
C PHE A 120 1.21 14.79 -4.23
N SER A 121 0.05 14.38 -3.71
CA SER A 121 -0.61 13.14 -4.10
C SER A 121 -0.95 13.10 -5.58
N GLU A 122 -1.56 14.18 -6.09
CA GLU A 122 -1.92 14.30 -7.50
C GLU A 122 -0.68 14.17 -8.40
N ALA A 123 0.37 14.97 -8.15
CA ALA A 123 1.58 14.92 -8.96
C ALA A 123 2.32 13.57 -8.86
N TYR A 124 2.38 12.97 -7.67
CA TYR A 124 2.97 11.65 -7.49
C TYR A 124 2.21 10.58 -8.28
N LEU A 125 0.88 10.60 -8.19
CA LEU A 125 0.04 9.61 -8.86
C LEU A 125 0.03 9.78 -10.38
N GLU A 126 0.14 11.02 -10.88
CA GLU A 126 0.31 11.31 -12.31
C GLU A 126 1.67 10.83 -12.81
N MET A 127 2.75 11.06 -12.05
CA MET A 127 4.06 10.47 -12.34
C MET A 127 3.96 8.95 -12.46
N ARG A 128 3.26 8.26 -11.54
CA ARG A 128 3.06 6.81 -11.63
C ARG A 128 2.20 6.39 -12.81
N LYS A 129 1.17 7.16 -13.16
CA LYS A 129 0.32 6.89 -14.34
C LYS A 129 1.12 6.97 -15.64
N SER A 130 2.06 7.92 -15.75
CA SER A 130 2.94 8.04 -16.92
C SER A 130 3.87 6.83 -17.15
N ARG A 131 4.01 5.94 -16.14
CA ARG A 131 4.89 4.76 -16.14
C ARG A 131 4.09 3.46 -16.10
N GLN A 132 3.06 3.35 -16.94
CA GLN A 132 2.20 2.16 -17.01
C GLN A 132 2.59 1.20 -18.15
N GLY A 133 2.13 -0.05 -18.05
CA GLY A 133 2.33 -1.08 -19.06
C GLY A 133 3.66 -1.84 -18.96
N PHE A 134 3.77 -2.94 -19.71
CA PHE A 134 4.89 -3.87 -19.59
C PHE A 134 6.25 -3.29 -19.95
N SER A 135 6.30 -2.30 -20.85
CA SER A 135 7.57 -1.62 -21.15
C SER A 135 8.08 -0.80 -19.95
N ALA A 136 7.19 -0.12 -19.22
CA ALA A 136 7.57 0.61 -18.02
C ALA A 136 7.98 -0.33 -16.88
N ILE A 137 7.29 -1.48 -16.74
CA ILE A 137 7.65 -2.53 -15.78
C ILE A 137 9.06 -3.08 -16.07
N ALA A 138 9.36 -3.38 -17.34
CA ALA A 138 10.67 -3.88 -17.75
C ALA A 138 11.78 -2.85 -17.48
N GLU A 139 11.53 -1.58 -17.79
CA GLU A 139 12.49 -0.50 -17.57
C GLU A 139 12.75 -0.26 -16.08
N ASN A 140 11.69 -0.24 -15.27
CA ASN A 140 11.79 -0.10 -13.82
C ASN A 140 12.57 -1.27 -13.19
N LEU A 141 12.30 -2.51 -13.60
CA LEU A 141 13.04 -3.69 -13.15
C LEU A 141 14.52 -3.58 -13.53
N ARG A 142 14.82 -3.23 -14.78
CA ARG A 142 16.19 -3.08 -15.29
C ARG A 142 16.97 -2.00 -14.52
N GLN A 143 16.33 -0.85 -14.27
CA GLN A 143 16.92 0.22 -13.48
C GLN A 143 17.19 -0.24 -12.05
N SER A 144 16.22 -0.87 -11.40
CA SER A 144 16.40 -1.35 -10.02
C SER A 144 17.50 -2.41 -9.91
N GLN A 145 17.58 -3.35 -10.85
CA GLN A 145 18.67 -4.33 -10.89
C GLN A 145 20.05 -3.66 -11.05
N ALA A 146 20.14 -2.58 -11.84
CA ALA A 146 21.37 -1.79 -11.92
C ALA A 146 21.67 -1.08 -10.60
N ASP A 147 20.67 -0.48 -9.97
CA ASP A 147 20.81 0.19 -8.67
C ASP A 147 21.28 -0.79 -7.57
N TYR A 148 20.81 -2.03 -7.56
CA TYR A 148 21.31 -3.07 -6.65
C TYR A 148 22.77 -3.44 -6.91
N ARG A 149 23.18 -3.62 -8.18
CA ARG A 149 24.58 -3.90 -8.53
C ARG A 149 25.50 -2.76 -8.12
N ASP A 150 25.07 -1.53 -8.38
CA ASP A 150 25.87 -0.33 -8.19
C ASP A 150 25.71 0.23 -6.76
N ARG A 151 24.88 -0.42 -5.92
CA ARG A 151 24.51 0.00 -4.56
C ARG A 151 24.02 1.45 -4.50
N ARG A 152 23.25 1.84 -5.52
CA ARG A 152 22.71 3.19 -5.67
C ARG A 152 21.37 3.29 -4.95
N VAL A 153 21.28 4.24 -4.03
CA VAL A 153 20.01 4.56 -3.36
C VAL A 153 19.22 5.53 -4.24
N VAL A 154 17.95 5.20 -4.50
CA VAL A 154 16.99 6.13 -5.10
C VAL A 154 16.40 6.98 -3.97
N MET A 155 17.02 8.14 -3.71
CA MET A 155 16.80 8.89 -2.47
C MET A 155 15.34 9.24 -2.21
N TRP A 156 14.59 9.80 -3.17
CA TRP A 156 13.18 10.10 -2.94
C TRP A 156 12.34 8.86 -2.55
N ARG A 157 12.64 7.67 -3.11
CA ARG A 157 11.95 6.43 -2.74
C ARG A 157 12.29 6.03 -1.31
N TYR A 158 13.57 6.13 -0.97
CA TYR A 158 14.05 5.86 0.37
C TYR A 158 13.42 6.82 1.39
N THR A 159 13.40 8.12 1.11
CA THR A 159 12.73 9.13 1.94
C THR A 159 11.25 8.82 2.11
N MET A 160 10.54 8.43 1.04
CA MET A 160 9.12 8.06 1.11
C MET A 160 8.88 6.82 1.96
N MET A 161 9.73 5.81 1.82
CA MET A 161 9.72 4.61 2.65
C MET A 161 10.01 4.97 4.12
N ARG A 162 10.98 5.81 4.45
CA ARG A 162 11.19 6.18 5.86
C ARG A 162 10.07 7.10 6.41
N ALA A 163 9.52 7.96 5.56
CA ALA A 163 8.52 8.94 5.98
C ALA A 163 7.18 8.29 6.33
N HIS A 164 6.80 7.16 5.72
CA HIS A 164 5.53 6.51 6.06
C HIS A 164 5.50 6.06 7.53
N GLU A 165 6.61 5.52 8.04
CA GLU A 165 6.75 5.12 9.46
C GLU A 165 6.66 6.31 10.39
N VAL A 166 7.26 7.44 10.00
CA VAL A 166 7.22 8.67 10.80
C VAL A 166 5.82 9.26 10.79
N PHE A 167 5.14 9.31 9.64
CA PHE A 167 3.73 9.73 9.59
C PHE A 167 2.82 8.82 10.40
N ALA A 168 3.08 7.51 10.45
CA ALA A 168 2.29 6.56 11.21
C ALA A 168 2.14 6.97 12.69
N THR A 169 3.16 7.62 13.27
CA THR A 169 3.15 8.00 14.69
C THR A 169 2.18 9.14 15.01
N ILE A 170 1.69 9.89 14.02
CA ILE A 170 0.75 11.00 14.24
C ILE A 170 -0.68 10.67 13.81
N VAL A 171 -0.90 9.67 12.95
CA VAL A 171 -2.25 9.35 12.43
C VAL A 171 -3.27 9.09 13.55
N PRO A 172 -2.94 8.38 14.64
CA PRO A 172 -3.86 8.19 15.77
C PRO A 172 -4.29 9.50 16.47
N PHE A 173 -3.52 10.57 16.34
CA PHE A 173 -3.75 11.87 16.99
C PHE A 173 -4.41 12.91 16.07
N LEU A 174 -4.59 12.60 14.78
CA LEU A 174 -5.23 13.51 13.84
C LEU A 174 -6.71 13.71 14.21
N ASP A 175 -7.19 14.93 14.06
CA ASP A 175 -8.63 15.22 14.06
C ASP A 175 -9.30 14.65 12.80
N ASP A 176 -10.63 14.69 12.77
CA ASP A 176 -11.42 14.07 11.71
C ASP A 176 -11.11 14.66 10.32
N GLN A 177 -10.87 15.96 10.25
CA GLN A 177 -10.56 16.65 9.00
C GLN A 177 -9.18 16.23 8.47
N ASP A 178 -8.16 16.27 9.32
CA ASP A 178 -6.81 15.88 8.93
C ASP A 178 -6.70 14.37 8.68
N LEU A 179 -7.42 13.52 9.43
CA LEU A 179 -7.48 12.09 9.18
C LEU A 179 -8.10 11.78 7.82
N ALA A 180 -9.23 12.41 7.48
CA ALA A 180 -9.86 12.25 6.17
C ALA A 180 -8.91 12.65 5.03
N ARG A 181 -8.23 13.80 5.18
CA ARG A 181 -7.24 14.29 4.21
C ARG A 181 -6.05 13.34 4.07
N PHE A 182 -5.51 12.83 5.19
CA PHE A 182 -4.42 11.86 5.18
C PHE A 182 -4.82 10.59 4.42
N ARG A 183 -5.98 10.01 4.76
CA ARG A 183 -6.48 8.78 4.15
C ARG A 183 -6.77 8.93 2.66
N GLN A 184 -7.30 10.08 2.26
CA GLN A 184 -7.64 10.33 0.85
C GLN A 184 -6.41 10.58 -0.01
N HIS A 185 -5.42 11.34 0.49
CA HIS A 185 -4.32 11.84 -0.34
C HIS A 185 -2.98 11.18 -0.07
N LEU A 186 -2.60 10.97 1.20
CA LEU A 186 -1.27 10.46 1.54
C LEU A 186 -1.20 8.95 1.66
N ALA A 187 -2.19 8.31 2.27
CA ALA A 187 -2.20 6.86 2.44
C ALA A 187 -2.01 6.10 1.09
N PRO A 188 -2.68 6.49 -0.03
CA PRO A 188 -2.46 5.83 -1.32
C PRO A 188 -1.05 6.05 -1.90
N VAL A 189 -0.45 7.21 -1.65
CA VAL A 189 0.92 7.54 -2.09
C VAL A 189 1.91 6.67 -1.35
N PHE A 190 1.81 6.61 -0.02
CA PHE A 190 2.68 5.77 0.78
C PHE A 190 2.50 4.29 0.45
N ALA A 191 1.26 3.79 0.36
CA ALA A 191 0.97 2.41 -0.01
C ALA A 191 1.61 2.00 -1.34
N ASP A 192 1.65 2.91 -2.32
CA ASP A 192 2.30 2.67 -3.60
C ASP A 192 3.84 2.84 -3.55
N ALA A 193 4.36 3.71 -2.69
CA ALA A 193 5.78 3.98 -2.55
C ALA A 193 6.55 2.89 -1.78
N TYR A 194 5.97 2.34 -0.69
CA TYR A 194 6.60 1.26 0.09
C TYR A 194 6.19 -0.14 -0.37
N GLY A 195 5.03 -0.28 -1.04
CA GLY A 195 4.45 -1.57 -1.47
C GLY A 195 5.16 -2.21 -2.67
N CYS A 196 6.49 -2.22 -2.69
CA CYS A 196 7.33 -2.67 -3.80
C CYS A 196 7.20 -4.18 -4.06
N VAL A 197 7.57 -4.60 -5.28
CA VAL A 197 7.47 -6.00 -5.72
C VAL A 197 8.88 -6.60 -5.91
N PRO A 198 9.15 -7.84 -5.42
CA PRO A 198 10.41 -8.51 -5.66
C PRO A 198 10.76 -8.65 -7.15
N HIS A 199 12.06 -8.56 -7.49
CA HIS A 199 12.55 -8.61 -8.88
C HIS A 199 12.10 -9.88 -9.62
N LEU A 200 12.16 -11.03 -8.96
CA LEU A 200 11.71 -12.31 -9.53
C LEU A 200 10.21 -12.30 -9.87
N SER A 201 9.39 -11.66 -9.04
CA SER A 201 7.94 -11.55 -9.28
C SER A 201 7.66 -10.71 -10.54
N LEU A 202 8.36 -9.60 -10.74
CA LEU A 202 8.25 -8.81 -11.97
C LEU A 202 8.80 -9.55 -13.20
N SER A 203 9.92 -10.26 -13.04
CA SER A 203 10.51 -11.09 -14.11
C SER A 203 9.54 -12.16 -14.60
N ARG A 204 8.79 -12.78 -13.68
CA ARG A 204 7.71 -13.74 -14.00
C ARG A 204 6.55 -13.09 -14.76
N LEU A 205 6.09 -11.91 -14.35
CA LEU A 205 5.05 -11.18 -15.11
C LEU A 205 5.49 -10.89 -16.54
N LEU A 206 6.71 -10.39 -16.70
CA LEU A 206 7.28 -10.09 -18.02
C LEU A 206 7.44 -11.35 -18.88
N ALA A 207 7.86 -12.47 -18.28
CA ALA A 207 7.96 -13.75 -18.96
C ALA A 207 6.59 -14.24 -19.46
N LEU A 208 5.55 -14.14 -18.61
CA LEU A 208 4.18 -14.50 -18.99
C LEU A 208 3.62 -13.60 -20.10
N HIS A 209 3.89 -12.29 -20.03
CA HIS A 209 3.49 -11.36 -21.06
C HIS A 209 4.18 -11.62 -22.39
N ARG A 210 5.50 -11.90 -22.40
CA ARG A 210 6.23 -12.30 -23.62
C ARG A 210 5.70 -13.59 -24.23
N ALA A 211 5.28 -14.55 -23.40
CA ALA A 211 4.58 -15.75 -23.86
C ALA A 211 3.14 -15.47 -24.34
N GLY A 212 2.65 -14.24 -24.14
CA GLY A 212 1.30 -13.75 -24.44
C GLY A 212 0.21 -14.36 -23.55
N CYS A 213 0.59 -14.84 -22.36
CA CYS A 213 -0.30 -15.50 -21.40
C CYS A 213 -0.95 -14.52 -20.40
N LEU A 214 -0.44 -13.29 -20.32
CA LEU A 214 -0.84 -12.29 -19.33
C LEU A 214 -1.03 -10.91 -19.97
N ASP A 215 -2.15 -10.27 -19.63
CA ASP A 215 -2.43 -8.85 -19.85
C ASP A 215 -2.72 -8.14 -18.53
N ILE A 216 -2.45 -6.83 -18.49
CA ILE A 216 -2.84 -5.93 -17.39
C ILE A 216 -3.79 -4.88 -17.98
N VAL A 217 -4.95 -4.72 -17.35
CA VAL A 217 -6.01 -3.80 -17.80
C VAL A 217 -6.26 -2.74 -16.73
N ALA A 218 -6.30 -1.47 -17.13
CA ALA A 218 -6.80 -0.39 -16.30
C ALA A 218 -8.33 -0.35 -16.36
N LEU A 219 -9.01 -0.31 -15.21
CA LEU A 219 -10.45 0.02 -15.18
C LEU A 219 -10.68 1.51 -15.42
N GLU A 220 -9.76 2.34 -14.94
CA GLU A 220 -10.01 3.77 -14.75
C GLU A 220 -11.32 3.99 -13.97
N ASP A 221 -11.99 5.13 -14.19
CA ASP A 221 -13.24 5.45 -13.50
C ASP A 221 -14.48 4.82 -14.15
N ALA A 222 -14.41 4.47 -15.45
CA ALA A 222 -15.54 3.96 -16.23
C ALA A 222 -15.61 2.43 -16.32
N GLY A 223 -14.52 1.73 -16.01
CA GLY A 223 -14.44 0.28 -16.15
C GLY A 223 -15.30 -0.46 -15.13
N THR A 224 -15.96 -1.53 -15.57
CA THR A 224 -16.83 -2.34 -14.70
C THR A 224 -16.55 -3.84 -14.82
N ILE A 225 -16.80 -4.54 -13.73
CA ILE A 225 -16.81 -6.01 -13.67
C ILE A 225 -18.21 -6.40 -13.20
N ARG A 226 -18.95 -7.14 -14.03
CA ARG A 226 -20.32 -7.58 -13.72
C ARG A 226 -20.41 -9.10 -13.73
N TYR A 227 -21.10 -9.67 -12.76
CA TYR A 227 -21.41 -11.10 -12.77
C TYR A 227 -22.76 -11.34 -13.46
N ARG A 228 -22.77 -12.18 -14.50
CA ARG A 228 -23.97 -12.59 -15.25
C ARG A 228 -23.87 -14.04 -15.70
N ALA A 229 -24.92 -14.83 -15.46
CA ALA A 229 -25.06 -16.20 -15.95
C ALA A 229 -23.82 -17.10 -15.72
N GLY A 230 -23.24 -17.08 -14.51
CA GLY A 230 -22.09 -17.91 -14.17
C GLY A 230 -20.73 -17.39 -14.66
N SER A 231 -20.67 -16.18 -15.22
CA SER A 231 -19.43 -15.57 -15.72
C SER A 231 -19.26 -14.12 -15.28
N PHE A 232 -18.02 -13.66 -15.26
CA PHE A 232 -17.64 -12.27 -15.01
C PHE A 232 -17.36 -11.58 -16.35
N ILE A 233 -18.00 -10.44 -16.58
CA ILE A 233 -17.82 -9.62 -17.78
C ILE A 233 -17.03 -8.38 -17.37
N LEU A 234 -15.85 -8.23 -17.96
CA LEU A 234 -15.03 -7.02 -17.88
C LEU A 234 -15.38 -6.11 -19.05
N GLU A 235 -15.70 -4.85 -18.75
CA GLU A 235 -15.86 -3.77 -19.73
C GLU A 235 -14.92 -2.63 -19.31
N ALA A 236 -13.86 -2.38 -20.07
CA ALA A 236 -12.91 -1.29 -19.83
C ALA A 236 -12.16 -0.94 -21.12
N ASP A 237 -11.94 0.34 -21.42
CA ASP A 237 -11.13 0.80 -22.57
C ASP A 237 -11.42 0.06 -23.90
N GLY A 238 -12.70 -0.07 -24.26
CA GLY A 238 -13.14 -0.80 -25.47
C GLY A 238 -12.95 -2.32 -25.42
N LEU A 239 -12.31 -2.87 -24.39
CA LEU A 239 -12.24 -4.29 -24.12
C LEU A 239 -13.54 -4.78 -23.47
N SER A 240 -14.19 -5.74 -24.13
CA SER A 240 -15.24 -6.57 -23.53
C SER A 240 -14.75 -8.02 -23.49
N ALA A 241 -14.60 -8.58 -22.29
CA ALA A 241 -14.08 -9.94 -22.10
C ALA A 241 -14.81 -10.71 -20.99
N THR A 242 -15.05 -11.99 -21.24
CA THR A 242 -15.76 -12.88 -20.32
C THR A 242 -14.81 -13.88 -19.65
N PHE A 243 -14.97 -14.04 -18.34
CA PHE A 243 -14.15 -14.85 -17.46
C PHE A 243 -15.01 -15.79 -16.64
N GLY A 244 -14.57 -17.05 -16.47
CA GLY A 244 -15.29 -18.03 -15.67
C GLY A 244 -14.97 -17.97 -14.18
N THR A 245 -13.99 -17.16 -13.79
CA THR A 245 -13.50 -17.08 -12.41
C THR A 245 -12.99 -15.68 -12.13
N LEU A 246 -13.33 -15.15 -10.97
CA LEU A 246 -12.78 -13.92 -10.42
C LEU A 246 -11.97 -14.29 -9.17
N ILE A 247 -10.72 -13.87 -9.14
CA ILE A 247 -9.87 -13.92 -7.95
C ILE A 247 -9.75 -12.49 -7.44
N ASP A 248 -10.34 -12.20 -6.29
CA ASP A 248 -10.17 -10.91 -5.63
C ASP A 248 -8.86 -10.92 -4.85
N ALA A 249 -7.83 -10.28 -5.42
CA ALA A 249 -6.51 -10.15 -4.83
C ALA A 249 -6.28 -8.75 -4.24
N ARG A 250 -7.36 -7.98 -4.01
CA ARG A 250 -7.30 -6.75 -3.24
C ARG A 250 -7.01 -7.08 -1.77
N GLY A 251 -6.30 -6.18 -1.09
CA GLY A 251 -6.06 -6.30 0.34
C GLY A 251 -7.36 -6.27 1.16
N GLN A 252 -7.24 -6.58 2.46
CA GLN A 252 -8.35 -6.41 3.39
C GLN A 252 -8.78 -4.94 3.42
N LYS A 253 -10.08 -4.72 3.54
CA LYS A 253 -10.65 -3.38 3.71
C LYS A 253 -10.65 -3.03 5.19
N SER A 254 -10.69 -1.73 5.47
CA SER A 254 -11.00 -1.23 6.81
C SER A 254 -12.37 -1.77 7.24
N ALA A 255 -12.54 -2.07 8.52
CA ALA A 255 -13.80 -2.47 9.13
C ALA A 255 -13.99 -1.78 10.48
N THR A 256 -15.23 -1.62 10.93
CA THR A 256 -15.56 -1.16 12.29
C THR A 256 -15.58 -2.33 13.28
N ILE A 257 -15.67 -2.04 14.59
CA ILE A 257 -15.90 -3.09 15.61
C ILE A 257 -17.27 -3.79 15.37
N SER A 258 -18.31 -3.03 15.02
CA SER A 258 -19.63 -3.60 14.70
C SER A 258 -19.58 -4.61 13.55
N GLU A 259 -18.77 -4.35 12.52
CA GLU A 259 -18.58 -5.27 11.39
C GLU A 259 -17.86 -6.58 11.76
N LEU A 260 -17.26 -6.67 12.95
CA LEU A 260 -16.70 -7.94 13.47
C LEU A 260 -17.78 -8.88 14.01
N GLY A 261 -19.00 -8.39 14.30
CA GLY A 261 -20.13 -9.20 14.75
C GLY A 261 -20.24 -9.42 16.26
N PHE A 262 -19.55 -8.61 17.08
CA PHE A 262 -19.65 -8.67 18.55
C PHE A 262 -20.64 -7.61 19.08
N GLU A 263 -21.94 -7.87 18.95
CA GLU A 263 -23.01 -6.88 19.28
C GLU A 263 -22.93 -6.33 20.72
N THR A 264 -22.64 -7.17 21.71
CA THR A 264 -22.54 -6.75 23.11
C THR A 264 -21.30 -5.89 23.37
N LEU A 265 -20.20 -6.16 22.67
CA LEU A 265 -18.99 -5.36 22.75
C LEU A 265 -19.21 -4.00 22.09
N ASP A 266 -19.82 -3.99 20.91
CA ASP A 266 -20.14 -2.78 20.15
C ASP A 266 -21.02 -1.81 20.97
N GLN A 267 -22.10 -2.33 21.59
CA GLN A 267 -22.97 -1.55 22.47
C GLN A 267 -22.28 -1.05 23.75
N ALA A 268 -21.21 -1.73 24.18
CA ALA A 268 -20.46 -1.37 25.38
C ALA A 268 -19.36 -0.34 25.13
N LEU A 269 -19.01 -0.04 23.87
CA LEU A 269 -17.94 0.92 23.55
C LEU A 269 -18.28 2.33 24.05
N ALA A 270 -17.28 2.98 24.65
CA ALA A 270 -17.40 4.38 25.10
C ALA A 270 -17.22 5.39 23.97
N THR A 271 -16.72 4.94 22.81
CA THR A 271 -16.51 5.77 21.62
C THR A 271 -16.52 4.91 20.36
N ASP A 272 -17.02 5.45 19.26
CA ASP A 272 -16.99 4.80 17.95
C ASP A 272 -15.56 4.76 17.36
N ASP A 273 -14.71 5.73 17.74
CA ASP A 273 -13.34 5.86 17.25
C ASP A 273 -12.34 5.32 18.29
N VAL A 274 -12.32 4.00 18.40
CA VAL A 274 -11.65 3.24 19.46
C VAL A 274 -10.13 3.39 19.48
N TYR A 275 -9.52 3.94 18.42
CA TYR A 275 -8.08 4.11 18.30
C TYR A 275 -7.62 5.56 18.29
N ARG A 276 -8.54 6.52 18.46
CA ARG A 276 -8.17 7.93 18.60
C ARG A 276 -7.33 8.09 19.86
N ARG A 277 -6.18 8.72 19.73
CA ARG A 277 -5.30 9.04 20.85
C ARG A 277 -5.33 10.52 21.18
N ALA A 278 -5.15 10.82 22.47
CA ALA A 278 -4.94 12.17 22.98
C ALA A 278 -3.49 12.36 23.45
N SER A 279 -2.97 13.59 23.37
CA SER A 279 -1.65 13.91 23.91
C SER A 279 -1.60 13.57 25.41
N GLY A 280 -0.54 12.86 25.84
CA GLY A 280 -0.36 12.43 27.23
C GLY A 280 -1.03 11.09 27.61
N GLN A 281 -1.74 10.44 26.69
CA GLN A 281 -2.27 9.09 26.92
C GLN A 281 -1.14 8.04 26.96
N SER A 282 -1.21 7.07 27.88
CA SER A 282 -0.22 6.00 28.00
C SER A 282 -0.08 5.20 26.71
N GLU A 283 1.12 4.66 26.45
CA GLU A 283 1.33 3.66 25.40
C GLU A 283 0.62 2.35 25.74
N ASP A 284 0.42 2.02 27.01
CA ASP A 284 -0.30 0.82 27.46
C ASP A 284 -1.79 0.85 27.10
N ASP A 285 -2.32 2.04 26.80
CA ASP A 285 -3.70 2.21 26.33
C ASP A 285 -3.82 2.02 24.81
N GLN A 286 -2.69 1.85 24.12
CA GLN A 286 -2.70 1.65 22.68
C GLN A 286 -3.40 0.33 22.37
N PHE A 287 -4.46 0.42 21.56
CA PHE A 287 -5.36 -0.67 21.16
C PHE A 287 -6.37 -1.14 22.22
N ARG A 288 -6.42 -0.52 23.41
CA ARG A 288 -7.43 -0.82 24.44
C ARG A 288 -8.80 -0.26 24.05
N LEU A 289 -9.82 -1.12 24.07
CA LEU A 289 -11.22 -0.75 23.89
C LEU A 289 -11.77 -0.18 25.19
N ARG A 290 -12.15 1.09 25.18
CA ARG A 290 -12.79 1.74 26.34
C ARG A 290 -14.25 1.37 26.39
N LEU A 291 -14.71 0.82 27.51
CA LEU A 291 -16.09 0.40 27.71
C LEU A 291 -16.83 1.37 28.66
N VAL A 292 -18.11 1.62 28.38
CA VAL A 292 -18.99 2.44 29.23
C VAL A 292 -19.11 1.77 30.62
N GLY A 293 -18.77 2.52 31.67
CA GLY A 293 -18.82 2.03 33.05
C GLY A 293 -17.70 1.04 33.44
N GLN A 294 -16.81 0.67 32.51
CA GLN A 294 -15.65 -0.20 32.75
C GLN A 294 -14.40 0.32 32.01
N PRO A 295 -13.92 1.55 32.29
CA PRO A 295 -12.81 2.16 31.54
C PRO A 295 -11.47 1.42 31.72
N GLU A 296 -11.30 0.72 32.84
CA GLU A 296 -10.08 -0.04 33.20
C GLU A 296 -10.12 -1.51 32.73
N ALA A 297 -11.13 -1.92 31.96
CA ALA A 297 -11.21 -3.30 31.48
C ALA A 297 -10.07 -3.61 30.49
N ASP A 298 -9.44 -4.77 30.64
CA ASP A 298 -8.38 -5.29 29.77
C ASP A 298 -8.96 -5.95 28.51
N VAL A 299 -9.64 -5.14 27.69
CA VAL A 299 -10.15 -5.56 26.38
C VAL A 299 -9.36 -4.82 25.30
N PHE A 300 -8.61 -5.57 24.49
CA PHE A 300 -7.79 -5.02 23.41
C PHE A 300 -8.26 -5.57 22.06
N CYS A 301 -8.14 -4.76 21.01
CA CYS A 301 -8.39 -5.20 19.64
C CYS A 301 -7.22 -4.84 18.75
N ILE A 302 -6.56 -5.86 18.18
CA ILE A 302 -5.48 -5.72 17.19
C ILE A 302 -5.88 -6.35 15.84
N SER A 303 -7.18 -6.34 15.55
CA SER A 303 -7.70 -6.77 14.25
C SER A 303 -7.27 -5.76 13.18
N ILE A 304 -6.45 -6.20 12.20
CA ILE A 304 -5.91 -5.34 11.14
C ILE A 304 -7.01 -4.50 10.44
N PRO A 305 -8.15 -5.07 10.01
CA PRO A 305 -9.24 -4.29 9.42
C PRO A 305 -9.70 -3.11 10.28
N VAL A 306 -9.75 -3.26 11.60
CA VAL A 306 -10.15 -2.18 12.51
C VAL A 306 -9.01 -1.19 12.71
N MET A 307 -7.79 -1.69 12.93
CA MET A 307 -6.61 -0.85 13.12
C MET A 307 -6.36 0.09 11.94
N MET A 308 -6.64 -0.33 10.71
CA MET A 308 -6.40 0.43 9.48
C MET A 308 -7.05 1.82 9.43
N GLU A 309 -8.05 2.09 10.27
CA GLU A 309 -8.66 3.43 10.36
C GLU A 309 -7.67 4.49 10.83
N ARG A 310 -6.86 4.17 11.85
CA ARG A 310 -5.86 5.07 12.46
C ARG A 310 -4.42 4.58 12.38
N TYR A 311 -4.21 3.34 11.98
CA TYR A 311 -2.92 2.70 11.74
C TYR A 311 -2.89 2.14 10.32
N PRO A 312 -2.85 3.00 9.29
CA PRO A 312 -3.00 2.61 7.88
C PRO A 312 -1.87 1.69 7.37
N PHE A 313 -0.77 1.61 8.12
CA PHE A 313 0.40 0.78 7.81
C PHE A 313 0.56 -0.40 8.79
N ALA A 314 -0.49 -0.77 9.53
CA ALA A 314 -0.48 -1.94 10.44
C ALA A 314 -0.40 -3.30 9.72
N GLN A 315 -0.17 -3.30 8.41
CA GLN A 315 -0.12 -4.50 7.58
C GLN A 315 1.33 -4.99 7.47
N GLY A 316 1.64 -6.13 8.08
CA GLY A 316 2.96 -6.75 7.96
C GLY A 316 3.36 -7.49 9.23
N LEU A 317 4.32 -8.41 9.13
CA LEU A 317 4.75 -9.22 10.27
C LEU A 317 5.36 -8.37 11.39
N VAL A 318 6.13 -7.34 11.04
CA VAL A 318 6.74 -6.41 12.01
C VAL A 318 5.66 -5.65 12.76
N ALA A 319 4.72 -5.00 12.05
CA ALA A 319 3.63 -4.26 12.67
C ALA A 319 2.73 -5.15 13.54
N CYS A 320 2.48 -6.40 13.13
CA CYS A 320 1.77 -7.38 13.96
C CYS A 320 2.55 -7.72 15.25
N SER A 321 3.87 -7.90 15.16
CA SER A 321 4.72 -8.16 16.34
C SER A 321 4.70 -6.97 17.29
N GLU A 322 4.91 -5.75 16.78
CA GLU A 322 4.90 -4.51 17.58
C GLU A 322 3.54 -4.30 18.26
N ALA A 323 2.43 -4.53 17.55
CA ALA A 323 1.10 -4.43 18.14
C ALA A 323 0.86 -5.49 19.23
N ALA A 324 1.33 -6.72 19.00
CA ALA A 324 1.23 -7.79 19.99
C ALA A 324 2.09 -7.52 21.24
N GLU A 325 3.32 -7.00 21.06
CA GLU A 325 4.21 -6.59 22.15
C GLU A 325 3.60 -5.45 22.96
N THR A 326 3.01 -4.47 22.29
CA THR A 326 2.31 -3.34 22.94
C THR A 326 1.18 -3.84 23.84
N VAL A 327 0.32 -4.74 23.33
CA VAL A 327 -0.77 -5.33 24.12
C VAL A 327 -0.24 -6.22 25.24
N ALA A 328 0.81 -7.01 24.97
CA ALA A 328 1.38 -7.91 25.97
C ALA A 328 2.06 -7.16 27.14
N ALA A 329 2.63 -5.98 26.90
CA ALA A 329 3.19 -5.13 27.95
C ALA A 329 2.11 -4.45 28.82
N ALA A 330 0.88 -4.32 28.29
CA ALA A 330 -0.23 -3.65 28.93
C ALA A 330 -1.14 -4.56 29.78
N ILE A 331 -0.93 -5.89 29.73
CA ILE A 331 -1.64 -6.93 30.49
C ILE A 331 -0.77 -7.37 31.68
#